data_AF-A0A7H4MK99-F1
#
_entry.id   AF-A0A7H4MK99-F1
#
_cell.length_a   1.000
_cell.length_b   1.000
_cell.length_c   1.000
_cell.angle_alpha   90.00
_cell.angle_beta   90.00
_cell.angle_gamma   90.00
#
_symmetry.space_group_name_H-M   'P 1'
#
loop_
_entity.id
_entity.type
_entity.pdbx_description
1 polymer ?
#
loop_
_entity_poly.entity_id
_entity_poly.type
_entity_poly.pdbx_seq_one_letter_code
_entity_poly.pdbx_strand_id
1 'polypeptide(L)'
;MMLFHTGKLRLLAVATTMLASMSFISAASAAGPTYALVQINQQALFFNLMNKGAQDAAKASGKDLVIFNSNDNPVAQNDAIENYIQQGVKGILVAAIDV
;
A
#
# COMPACT_ATOMS: atom_id res chain seq x y z
N MET A 1 61.58 -9.38 24.73
CA MET A 1 60.82 -8.97 23.53
C MET A 1 59.75 -10.03 23.24
N MET A 2 58.73 -10.17 24.10
CA MET A 2 57.32 -9.80 23.85
C MET A 2 56.75 -10.33 22.52
N LEU A 3 56.13 -11.52 22.54
CA LEU A 3 55.26 -12.02 21.47
C LEU A 3 53.85 -12.21 22.04
N PHE A 4 53.08 -11.12 22.08
CA PHE A 4 51.72 -11.09 22.64
C PHE A 4 50.66 -11.41 21.58
N HIS A 5 49.79 -12.38 21.92
CA HIS A 5 48.34 -12.40 21.67
C HIS A 5 47.78 -11.63 20.46
N THR A 6 47.80 -12.24 19.26
CA THR A 6 47.17 -11.68 18.04
C THR A 6 45.89 -12.40 17.57
N GLY A 7 45.52 -13.53 18.20
CA GLY A 7 44.37 -14.35 17.77
C GLY A 7 42.99 -13.87 18.26
N LYS A 8 42.89 -13.36 19.50
CA LYS A 8 41.60 -12.99 20.11
C LYS A 8 41.03 -11.65 19.60
N LEU A 9 41.90 -10.78 19.09
CA LEU A 9 41.50 -9.45 18.57
C LEU A 9 40.83 -9.52 17.19
N ARG A 10 41.16 -10.54 16.38
CA ARG A 10 40.58 -10.74 15.04
C ARG A 10 39.17 -11.32 15.08
N LEU A 11 38.86 -12.14 16.09
CA LEU A 11 37.52 -12.70 16.28
C LEU A 11 36.51 -11.63 16.74
N LEU A 12 36.95 -10.67 17.56
CA LEU A 12 36.08 -9.61 18.08
C LEU A 12 35.75 -8.55 17.00
N ALA A 13 36.70 -8.27 16.09
CA ALA A 13 36.49 -7.33 14.99
C ALA A 13 35.48 -7.81 13.94
N VAL A 14 35.39 -9.12 13.68
CA VAL A 14 34.41 -9.70 12.74
C VAL A 14 33.00 -9.78 13.35
N ALA A 15 32.90 -9.99 14.66
CA ALA A 15 31.61 -9.99 15.35
C ALA A 15 30.96 -8.59 15.41
N THR A 16 31.77 -7.53 15.43
CA THR A 16 31.26 -6.15 15.57
C THR A 16 30.82 -5.56 14.22
N THR A 17 31.37 -6.02 13.09
CA THR A 17 30.93 -5.61 11.75
C THR A 17 29.67 -6.34 11.27
N MET A 18 29.37 -7.54 11.78
CA MET A 18 28.11 -8.23 11.46
C MET A 18 26.88 -7.68 12.20
N LEU A 19 27.05 -6.99 13.33
CA LEU A 19 25.95 -6.37 14.05
C LEU A 19 25.54 -4.99 13.49
N ALA A 20 26.43 -4.32 12.75
CA ALA A 20 26.18 -2.99 12.19
C ALA A 20 25.37 -3.01 10.88
N SER A 21 25.16 -4.17 10.26
CA SER A 21 24.38 -4.33 9.03
C SER A 21 22.91 -4.75 9.26
N MET A 22 22.48 -4.94 10.52
CA MET A 22 21.08 -5.26 10.86
C MET A 22 20.21 -4.03 11.14
N SER A 23 20.77 -2.83 11.15
CA SER A 23 20.00 -1.61 11.33
C SER A 23 19.52 -1.11 9.97
N PHE A 24 18.22 -0.83 9.85
CA PHE A 24 17.57 -0.11 8.73
C PHE A 24 16.94 -0.91 7.58
N ILE A 25 16.55 -2.18 7.76
CA ILE A 25 15.36 -2.67 7.02
C ILE A 25 14.14 -2.16 7.78
N SER A 26 13.90 -0.85 7.72
CA SER A 26 12.55 -0.34 7.91
C SER A 26 11.74 -0.92 6.76
N ALA A 27 11.02 -2.01 7.04
CA ALA A 27 9.90 -2.43 6.24
C ALA A 27 8.89 -1.29 6.31
N ALA A 28 9.08 -0.27 5.48
CA ALA A 28 7.99 0.54 5.00
C ALA A 28 7.07 -0.47 4.29
N SER A 29 6.14 -1.04 5.07
CA SER A 29 4.92 -1.59 4.50
C SER A 29 4.45 -0.52 3.54
N ALA A 30 4.50 -0.81 2.25
CA ALA A 30 3.82 0.00 1.25
C ALA A 30 2.37 -0.04 1.70
N ALA A 31 1.96 0.99 2.44
CA ALA A 31 0.62 1.05 3.01
C ALA A 31 -0.32 0.98 1.82
N GLY A 32 -1.09 -0.11 1.73
CA GLY A 32 -2.13 -0.24 0.74
C GLY A 32 -3.09 0.96 0.83
N PRO A 33 -3.83 1.28 -0.24
CA PRO A 33 -4.75 2.41 -0.23
C PRO A 33 -5.67 2.34 0.99
N THR A 34 -5.90 3.48 1.65
CA THR A 34 -6.72 3.52 2.88
C THR A 34 -8.19 3.30 2.54
N TYR A 35 -8.65 3.78 1.39
CA TYR A 35 -10.01 3.63 0.90
C TYR A 35 -10.02 3.25 -0.58
N ALA A 36 -11.09 2.60 -1.01
CA ALA A 36 -11.35 2.30 -2.43
C ALA A 36 -12.70 2.89 -2.86
N LEU A 37 -12.76 3.40 -4.09
CA LEU A 37 -13.99 3.75 -4.80
C LEU A 37 -14.12 2.83 -6.01
N VAL A 38 -15.09 1.93 -5.98
CA VAL A 38 -15.39 0.98 -7.07
C VAL A 38 -16.59 1.49 -7.85
N GLN A 39 -16.43 1.70 -9.15
CA GLN A 39 -17.41 2.39 -9.99
C GLN A 39 -17.85 1.58 -11.19
N ILE A 40 -19.08 1.84 -11.66
CA ILE A 40 -19.64 1.28 -12.90
C ILE A 40 -18.80 1.59 -14.15
N ASN A 41 -18.61 2.86 -14.52
CA ASN A 41 -17.85 3.28 -15.70
C ASN A 41 -17.31 4.73 -15.57
N GLN A 42 -16.56 5.19 -16.58
CA GLN A 42 -16.07 6.58 -16.67
C GLN A 42 -16.53 7.30 -17.95
N GLN A 43 -17.56 6.77 -18.61
CA GLN A 43 -18.06 7.32 -19.87
C GLN A 43 -18.90 8.58 -19.62
N ALA A 44 -19.66 8.61 -18.51
CA ALA A 44 -20.48 9.76 -18.15
C ALA A 44 -19.68 10.80 -17.35
N LEU A 45 -19.89 12.08 -17.68
CA LEU A 45 -19.30 13.22 -16.94
C LEU A 45 -19.61 13.16 -15.44
N PHE A 46 -20.79 12.67 -15.06
CA PHE A 46 -21.18 12.47 -13.68
C PHE A 46 -20.16 11.65 -12.88
N PHE A 47 -19.71 10.50 -13.40
CA PHE A 47 -18.73 9.64 -12.70
C PHE A 47 -17.34 10.28 -12.65
N ASN A 48 -16.95 11.03 -13.68
CA ASN A 48 -15.70 11.78 -13.69
C ASN A 48 -15.68 12.89 -12.63
N LEU A 49 -16.79 13.60 -12.43
CA LEU A 49 -16.92 14.60 -11.36
C LEU A 49 -16.97 13.95 -9.98
N MET A 50 -17.65 12.81 -9.84
CA MET A 50 -17.65 12.02 -8.61
C MET A 50 -16.23 11.58 -8.22
N ASN A 51 -15.42 11.14 -9.19
CA ASN A 51 -13.99 10.81 -8.99
C ASN A 51 -13.21 11.99 -8.46
N LYS A 52 -13.37 13.14 -9.11
CA LYS A 52 -12.68 14.35 -8.69
C LYS A 52 -13.04 14.72 -7.25
N GLY A 53 -14.34 14.73 -6.92
CA GLY A 53 -14.80 15.05 -5.57
C GLY A 53 -14.27 14.09 -4.51
N ALA A 54 -14.27 12.78 -4.80
CA ALA A 54 -13.74 11.79 -3.88
C ALA A 54 -12.21 11.94 -3.67
N GLN A 55 -11.46 12.19 -4.74
CA GLN A 55 -10.01 12.45 -4.65
C GLN A 55 -9.70 13.73 -3.87
N ASP A 56 -10.46 14.81 -4.11
CA ASP A 56 -10.27 16.07 -3.40
C ASP A 56 -10.55 15.89 -1.89
N ALA A 57 -11.61 15.14 -1.53
CA ALA A 57 -11.93 14.83 -0.13
C ALA A 57 -10.87 13.93 0.54
N ALA A 58 -10.35 12.93 -0.18
CA ALA A 58 -9.27 12.07 0.31
C ALA A 58 -8.00 12.88 0.59
N LYS A 59 -7.61 13.75 -0.34
CA LYS A 59 -6.46 14.66 -0.17
C LYS A 59 -6.66 15.61 1.02
N ALA A 60 -7.83 16.24 1.14
CA ALA A 60 -8.13 17.15 2.23
C ALA A 60 -8.11 16.48 3.61
N SER A 61 -8.38 15.17 3.67
CA SER A 61 -8.38 14.38 4.90
C SER A 61 -7.08 13.60 5.14
N GLY A 62 -6.09 13.74 4.26
CA GLY A 62 -4.81 13.01 4.34
C GLY A 62 -4.98 11.50 4.22
N LYS A 63 -5.98 11.05 3.44
CA LYS A 63 -6.28 9.63 3.20
C LYS A 63 -5.89 9.24 1.78
N ASP A 64 -5.43 8.01 1.61
CA ASP A 64 -5.22 7.43 0.29
C ASP A 64 -6.52 6.85 -0.26
N LEU A 65 -6.83 7.17 -1.52
CA LEU A 65 -7.98 6.65 -2.25
C LEU A 65 -7.53 6.04 -3.56
N VAL A 66 -7.90 4.78 -3.80
CA VAL A 66 -7.82 4.14 -5.12
C VAL A 66 -9.20 4.16 -5.79
N ILE A 67 -9.22 4.36 -7.10
CA ILE A 67 -10.46 4.33 -7.89
C ILE A 67 -10.37 3.19 -8.90
N PHE A 68 -11.36 2.31 -8.88
CA PHE A 68 -11.49 1.20 -9.80
C PHE A 68 -12.68 1.42 -10.74
N ASN A 69 -12.42 1.33 -12.03
CA ASN A 69 -13.44 1.39 -13.08
C ASN A 69 -13.80 -0.03 -13.51
N SER A 70 -15.01 -0.48 -13.18
CA SER A 70 -15.52 -1.80 -13.55
C SER A 70 -15.91 -1.91 -15.03
N ASN A 71 -15.98 -0.80 -15.75
CA ASN A 71 -16.32 -0.71 -17.17
C ASN A 71 -17.54 -1.55 -17.55
N ASP A 72 -18.64 -1.32 -16.83
CA ASP A 72 -19.95 -1.99 -16.98
C ASP A 72 -19.91 -3.52 -16.79
N ASN A 73 -18.86 -4.06 -16.15
CA ASN A 73 -18.73 -5.47 -15.84
C ASN A 73 -19.01 -5.75 -14.35
N PRO A 74 -20.14 -6.39 -14.00
CA PRO A 74 -20.50 -6.68 -12.60
C PRO A 74 -19.56 -7.71 -11.94
N VAL A 75 -18.97 -8.63 -12.70
CA VAL A 75 -17.97 -9.58 -12.18
C VAL A 75 -16.72 -8.82 -11.76
N ALA A 76 -16.22 -7.92 -12.62
CA ALA A 76 -15.05 -7.10 -12.30
C ALA A 76 -15.29 -6.19 -11.09
N GLN A 77 -16.52 -5.69 -10.90
CA GLN A 77 -16.90 -4.93 -9.71
C GLN A 77 -16.79 -5.77 -8.44
N ASN A 78 -17.35 -6.99 -8.46
CA ASN A 78 -17.31 -7.90 -7.31
C ASN A 78 -15.89 -8.34 -6.98
N ASP A 79 -15.10 -8.68 -8.00
CA ASP A 79 -13.69 -9.07 -7.83
C ASP A 79 -12.87 -7.93 -7.21
N ALA A 80 -13.09 -6.68 -7.65
CA ALA A 80 -12.42 -5.53 -7.06
C ALA A 80 -12.79 -5.33 -5.59
N ILE A 81 -14.07 -5.49 -5.23
CA ILE A 81 -14.53 -5.40 -3.84
C ILE A 81 -13.83 -6.46 -2.97
N GLU A 82 -13.84 -7.72 -3.41
CA GLU A 82 -13.19 -8.82 -2.69
C GLU A 82 -11.67 -8.59 -2.54
N ASN A 83 -11.00 -8.14 -3.60
CA ASN A 83 -9.58 -7.81 -3.57
C ASN A 83 -9.27 -6.71 -2.54
N TYR A 84 -10.09 -5.66 -2.47
CA TYR A 84 -9.87 -4.57 -1.51
C TYR A 84 -10.21 -4.97 -0.07
N ILE A 85 -11.17 -5.88 0.13
CA ILE A 85 -11.41 -6.50 1.44
C ILE A 85 -10.17 -7.26 1.90
N GLN A 86 -9.58 -8.10 1.04
CA GLN A 86 -8.37 -8.87 1.35
C GLN A 86 -7.15 -7.98 1.61
N GLN A 87 -7.05 -6.85 0.92
CA GLN A 87 -6.02 -5.84 1.15
C GLN A 87 -6.21 -5.05 2.45
N GLY A 88 -7.35 -5.19 3.13
CA GLY A 88 -7.62 -4.56 4.42
C GLY A 88 -7.84 -3.04 4.33
N VAL A 89 -8.36 -2.56 3.20
CA VAL A 89 -8.78 -1.14 3.07
C VAL A 89 -9.80 -0.80 4.16
N LYS A 90 -9.80 0.44 4.63
CA LYS A 90 -10.63 0.89 5.76
C LYS A 90 -12.06 1.23 5.36
N GLY A 91 -12.33 1.34 4.06
CA GLY A 91 -13.68 1.50 3.55
C GLY A 91 -13.72 1.39 2.03
N ILE A 92 -14.86 0.92 1.53
CA ILE A 92 -15.14 0.78 0.10
C ILE A 92 -16.41 1.59 -0.21
N LEU A 93 -16.29 2.56 -1.10
CA LEU A 93 -17.42 3.27 -1.70
C LEU A 93 -17.79 2.56 -3.00
N VAL A 94 -19.06 2.28 -3.22
CA VAL A 94 -19.52 1.52 -4.39
C VAL A 94 -20.57 2.31 -5.16
N ALA A 95 -20.27 2.65 -6.40
CA ALA A 95 -21.29 3.04 -7.38
C ALA A 95 -21.70 1.78 -8.15
N ALA A 96 -22.73 1.12 -7.61
CA ALA A 96 -23.12 -0.22 -8.00
C ALA A 96 -23.63 -0.30 -9.45
N ILE A 97 -23.32 -1.40 -10.10
CA ILE A 97 -23.97 -1.80 -11.35
C ILE A 97 -25.30 -2.45 -10.96
N ASP A 98 -26.40 -1.90 -11.47
CA ASP A 98 -27.72 -2.53 -11.42
C ASP A 98 -27.96 -3.25 -12.75
N VAL A 99 -28.50 -4.47 -12.70
CA VAL A 99 -28.69 -5.37 -13.86
C VAL A 99 -30.16 -5.65 -14.13
#